data_AF-L8GSQ2-F1
#
_entry.id   AF-L8GSQ2-F1
#
_cell.length_a   1.000
_cell.length_b   1.000
_cell.length_c   1.000
_cell.angle_alpha   90.00
_cell.angle_beta   90.00
_cell.angle_gamma   90.00
#
_symmetry.space_group_name_H-M   'P 1'
#
loop_
_entity.id
_entity.type
_entity.pdbx_description
1 polymer ?
#
loop_
_entity_poly.entity_id
_entity_poly.type
_entity_poly.pdbx_seq_one_letter_code
_entity_poly.pdbx_strand_id
1 'polypeptide(L)'
;MSNPDTLLEPLLRAVLGLCVAPVVRRVGLPLRGHVPATSRSFASIGASAAWDRPGGQESDQQADETLSVPQYGGREELDRTNLVRAITVDEAGSFREVSLTKADLSRELRVQKRDLRAVDVSFPNQLACFLVRDGVILINLEAFKAIVKHNSLILFTTETARGTVLQQFCPFLQYRLTREVGAHVGGFEFRVVEAVLTVLCDTLYERYGELKARIDHLLFGLEQATNGQDDYLPFLADLSHHNKTLNSFQKRVHEVRGALHQVLESDEDLAAMYLSVQAATGHRRRTDQHEEAEILIENYVAQLDDILSEVAELQSSIDVSEEYFRLTLDSQRNKIMKMNLLLTLGTFSTACAGVVTGVFGMNLQNFLETSESAFLVTTGGLTISMAASFASIYTYFRLKKML
;
A
#
# COMPACT_ATOMS: atom_id res chain seq x y z
N MET A 1 -78.54 30.32 10.49
CA MET A 1 -77.55 29.92 11.50
C MET A 1 -76.79 28.74 10.93
N SER A 2 -75.53 28.94 10.56
CA SER A 2 -74.67 27.94 9.92
C SER A 2 -73.24 28.19 10.41
N ASN A 3 -72.65 27.20 11.07
CA ASN A 3 -71.40 27.37 11.83
C ASN A 3 -70.18 27.50 10.90
N PRO A 4 -69.20 28.38 11.19
CA PRO A 4 -68.01 28.57 10.35
C PRO A 4 -66.91 27.51 10.56
N ASP A 5 -67.02 26.64 11.58
CA ASP A 5 -65.94 25.76 12.03
C ASP A 5 -65.62 24.57 11.09
N THR A 6 -66.44 24.31 10.08
CA THR A 6 -66.35 23.11 9.23
C THR A 6 -65.30 23.17 8.11
N LEU A 7 -64.62 24.31 7.92
CA LEU A 7 -63.61 24.48 6.85
C LEU A 7 -62.15 24.43 7.31
N LEU A 8 -61.87 24.50 8.61
CA LEU A 8 -60.49 24.54 9.12
C LEU A 8 -59.85 23.15 9.30
N GLU A 9 -60.63 22.16 9.74
CA GLU A 9 -60.21 20.76 9.89
C GLU A 9 -59.56 20.13 8.63
N PRO A 10 -60.16 20.20 7.41
CA PRO A 10 -59.59 19.53 6.24
C PRO A 10 -58.26 20.13 5.80
N LEU A 11 -58.06 21.45 5.97
CA LEU A 11 -56.79 22.11 5.68
C LEU A 11 -55.69 21.72 6.68
N LEU A 12 -56.01 21.65 7.98
CA LEU A 12 -55.05 21.24 9.00
C LEU A 12 -54.60 19.78 8.81
N ARG A 13 -55.54 18.89 8.48
CA ARG A 13 -55.25 17.47 8.19
C ARG A 13 -54.43 17.28 6.90
N ALA A 14 -54.63 18.11 5.88
CA ALA A 14 -53.83 18.07 4.66
C ALA A 14 -52.36 18.50 4.89
N VAL A 15 -52.12 19.48 5.76
CA VAL A 15 -50.76 19.97 6.09
C VAL A 15 -50.02 18.99 7.01
N LEU A 16 -50.70 18.39 8.00
CA LEU A 16 -50.08 17.45 8.94
C LEU A 16 -49.93 16.02 8.37
N GLY A 17 -50.80 15.61 7.45
CA GLY A 17 -50.81 14.25 6.87
C GLY A 17 -49.62 13.91 5.96
N LEU A 18 -48.82 14.91 5.54
CA LEU A 18 -47.66 14.72 4.67
C LEU A 18 -46.36 14.37 5.42
N CYS A 19 -46.33 14.43 6.75
CA CYS A 19 -45.09 14.33 7.54
C CYS A 19 -44.85 13.00 8.28
N VAL A 20 -45.80 12.05 8.31
CA VAL A 20 -45.60 10.76 9.01
C VAL A 20 -46.22 9.59 8.26
N ALA A 21 -45.37 8.74 7.68
CA ALA A 21 -45.70 7.38 7.26
C ALA A 21 -44.64 6.41 7.85
N PRO A 22 -45.02 5.43 8.70
CA PRO A 22 -44.06 4.53 9.34
C PRO A 22 -43.86 3.22 8.57
N VAL A 23 -42.61 2.75 8.47
CA VAL A 23 -42.27 1.40 7.99
C VAL A 23 -41.48 0.66 9.07
N VAL A 24 -42.22 -0.09 9.90
CA VAL A 24 -42.03 -1.52 10.25
C VAL A 24 -40.61 -2.07 9.93
N ARG A 25 -39.82 -2.64 10.86
CA ARG A 25 -40.14 -3.84 11.68
C ARG A 25 -39.11 -4.01 12.82
N ARG A 26 -39.54 -4.42 14.02
CA ARG A 26 -38.64 -5.06 15.01
C ARG A 26 -38.76 -6.58 14.88
N VAL A 27 -37.63 -7.27 14.76
CA VAL A 27 -37.48 -8.68 15.16
C VAL A 27 -36.30 -8.73 16.12
N GLY A 28 -36.51 -9.26 17.32
CA GLY A 28 -35.47 -9.33 18.35
C GLY A 28 -34.64 -10.60 18.24
N LEU A 29 -33.36 -10.48 18.56
CA LEU A 29 -32.44 -11.58 18.86
C LEU A 29 -31.99 -11.44 20.32
N PRO A 30 -32.07 -12.51 21.15
CA PRO A 30 -31.41 -12.54 22.44
C PRO A 30 -29.93 -12.93 22.31
N LEU A 31 -29.13 -12.57 23.32
CA LEU A 31 -27.67 -12.57 23.30
C LEU A 31 -27.02 -13.85 23.86
N ARG A 32 -25.73 -14.01 23.51
CA ARG A 32 -24.58 -14.37 24.38
C ARG A 32 -24.07 -15.84 24.41
N GLY A 33 -22.76 -15.99 24.16
CA GLY A 33 -21.95 -17.22 24.34
C GLY A 33 -20.43 -16.90 24.29
N HIS A 34 -19.57 -17.71 24.94
CA HIS A 34 -18.24 -17.29 25.47
C HIS A 34 -17.22 -18.48 25.60
N VAL A 35 -15.89 -18.34 25.85
CA VAL A 35 -15.08 -17.13 26.18
C VAL A 35 -13.96 -16.77 25.15
N PRO A 36 -12.75 -17.41 25.03
CA PRO A 36 -11.55 -16.65 24.64
C PRO A 36 -10.67 -17.20 23.48
N ALA A 37 -9.86 -16.32 22.88
CA ALA A 37 -8.63 -16.71 22.18
C ALA A 37 -7.48 -15.76 22.56
N THR A 38 -6.44 -16.32 23.18
CA THR A 38 -5.16 -15.63 23.42
C THR A 38 -4.31 -15.63 22.15
N SER A 39 -3.83 -14.46 21.72
CA SER A 39 -2.70 -14.37 20.79
C SER A 39 -1.66 -13.38 21.33
N ARG A 40 -0.38 -13.72 21.11
CA ARG A 40 0.77 -12.92 21.56
C ARG A 40 1.05 -11.82 20.55
N SER A 41 1.27 -10.59 21.01
CA SER A 41 1.79 -9.53 20.15
C SER A 41 3.25 -9.83 19.77
N PHE A 42 3.57 -9.66 18.48
CA PHE A 42 4.93 -9.39 18.04
C PHE A 42 5.00 -7.92 17.63
N ALA A 43 5.94 -7.18 18.23
CA ALA A 43 6.06 -5.74 18.04
C ALA A 43 6.79 -5.42 16.74
N SER A 44 6.15 -4.63 15.88
CA SER A 44 6.83 -3.89 14.82
C SER A 44 7.55 -2.69 15.42
N ILE A 45 8.89 -2.72 15.45
CA ILE A 45 9.70 -1.56 15.86
C ILE A 45 10.07 -0.76 14.62
N GLY A 46 9.41 0.39 14.45
CA GLY A 46 9.92 1.45 13.59
C GLY A 46 11.05 2.20 14.30
N ALA A 47 12.07 2.60 13.53
CA ALA A 47 13.14 3.47 14.01
C ALA A 47 13.33 4.62 13.01
N SER A 48 12.63 5.73 13.24
CA SER A 48 12.94 7.01 12.62
C SER A 48 13.97 7.72 13.49
N ALA A 49 15.18 7.92 12.97
CA ALA A 49 16.25 8.64 13.64
C ALA A 49 16.38 10.05 13.05
N ALA A 50 15.77 11.03 13.73
CA ALA A 50 15.97 12.44 13.43
C ALA A 50 17.40 12.87 13.79
N TRP A 51 18.02 13.69 12.93
CA TRP A 51 19.30 14.34 13.19
C TRP A 51 19.09 15.85 13.18
N ASP A 52 18.75 16.41 14.34
CA ASP A 52 18.82 17.86 14.56
C ASP A 52 20.29 18.30 14.61
N ARG A 53 20.62 19.37 13.87
CA ARG A 53 21.91 20.05 13.91
C ARG A 53 21.76 21.40 14.61
N PRO A 54 22.54 21.72 15.66
CA PRO A 54 22.71 23.10 16.09
C PRO A 54 23.63 23.85 15.09
N GLY A 55 23.36 25.14 14.90
CA GLY A 55 24.00 25.95 13.86
C GLY A 55 25.46 26.34 14.15
N GLY A 56 26.20 26.63 13.08
CA GLY A 56 27.53 27.24 13.17
C GLY A 56 27.46 28.77 13.28
N GLN A 57 28.46 29.35 13.94
CA GLN A 57 28.84 30.75 13.78
C GLN A 57 30.18 30.80 13.03
N GLU A 58 30.27 31.69 12.05
CA GLU A 58 31.50 31.96 11.31
C GLU A 58 32.44 32.85 12.14
N SER A 59 33.73 32.57 12.07
CA SER A 59 34.77 33.55 12.37
C SER A 59 36.05 33.24 11.59
N ASP A 60 36.39 34.12 10.65
CA ASP A 60 37.63 34.04 9.89
C ASP A 60 38.86 34.29 10.77
N GLN A 61 39.88 33.46 10.62
CA GLN A 61 41.26 33.88 10.84
C GLN A 61 42.24 33.02 10.06
N GLN A 62 43.02 33.67 9.19
CA GLN A 62 44.11 33.04 8.45
C GLN A 62 45.30 32.80 9.37
N ALA A 63 45.84 31.58 9.36
CA ALA A 63 47.18 31.27 9.82
C ALA A 63 47.85 30.35 8.79
N ASP A 64 49.04 30.76 8.36
CA ASP A 64 49.89 30.04 7.41
C ASP A 64 50.71 29.00 8.18
N GLU A 65 50.47 27.71 7.96
CA GLU A 65 51.24 26.63 8.57
C GLU A 65 51.54 25.53 7.54
N THR A 66 52.83 25.35 7.27
CA THR A 66 53.35 24.46 6.22
C THR A 66 53.02 23.00 6.51
N LEU A 67 52.10 22.43 5.72
CA LEU A 67 51.64 21.05 5.90
C LEU A 67 52.72 20.03 5.47
N SER A 68 53.45 19.49 6.44
CA SER A 68 54.30 18.32 6.24
C SER A 68 53.44 17.08 5.99
N VAL A 69 53.63 16.43 4.83
CA VAL A 69 52.85 15.25 4.45
C VAL A 69 53.17 14.08 5.38
N PRO A 70 52.21 13.54 6.15
CA PRO A 70 52.45 12.36 6.97
C PRO A 70 52.64 11.13 6.07
N GLN A 71 53.69 10.34 6.32
CA GLN A 71 53.82 9.01 5.70
C GLN A 71 52.71 8.10 6.24
N TYR A 72 51.66 7.89 5.44
CA TYR A 72 50.62 6.90 5.74
C TYR A 72 51.15 5.48 5.57
N GLY A 73 51.63 4.89 6.66
CA GLY A 73 51.65 3.44 6.86
C GLY A 73 50.22 2.90 6.99
N GLY A 74 49.46 2.91 5.90
CA GLY A 74 48.00 2.73 5.93
C GLY A 74 47.45 1.62 5.02
N ARG A 75 48.28 0.68 4.56
CA ARG A 75 47.83 -0.37 3.62
C ARG A 75 47.20 -1.59 4.30
N GLU A 76 47.70 -1.98 5.48
CA GLU A 76 47.21 -3.17 6.19
C GLU A 76 45.95 -2.89 7.04
N GLU A 77 45.78 -1.66 7.52
CA GLU A 77 44.65 -1.29 8.37
C GLU A 77 43.37 -1.03 7.57
N LEU A 78 43.49 -0.58 6.31
CA LEU A 78 42.35 -0.37 5.41
C LEU A 78 41.69 -1.70 4.98
N ASP A 79 42.46 -2.77 4.78
CA ASP A 79 41.93 -4.07 4.33
C ASP A 79 41.02 -4.72 5.38
N ARG A 80 41.21 -4.45 6.67
CA ARG A 80 40.32 -4.95 7.75
C ARG A 80 38.91 -4.34 7.69
N THR A 81 38.72 -3.23 6.97
CA THR A 81 37.40 -2.59 6.79
C THR A 81 36.56 -3.18 5.65
N ASN A 82 37.13 -4.09 4.83
CA ASN A 82 36.46 -4.71 3.68
C ASN A 82 36.15 -6.21 3.86
N LEU A 83 36.11 -6.69 5.11
CA LEU A 83 35.67 -8.05 5.46
C LEU A 83 34.15 -8.18 5.31
N VAL A 84 33.71 -8.98 4.34
CA VAL A 84 32.31 -9.32 4.13
C VAL A 84 32.06 -10.73 4.66
N ARG A 85 31.07 -10.89 5.55
CA ARG A 85 30.62 -12.20 6.03
C ARG A 85 29.76 -12.85 4.95
N ALA A 86 30.14 -14.06 4.55
CA ALA A 86 29.44 -14.84 3.53
C ALA A 86 29.19 -16.28 4.01
N ILE A 87 28.20 -16.94 3.41
CA ILE A 87 27.93 -18.37 3.59
C ILE A 87 28.30 -19.06 2.28
N THR A 88 29.25 -19.98 2.32
CA THR A 88 29.66 -20.79 1.17
C THR A 88 29.00 -22.15 1.24
N VAL A 89 28.32 -22.57 0.18
CA VAL A 89 27.75 -23.92 0.02
C VAL A 89 28.52 -24.66 -1.06
N ASP A 90 28.92 -25.90 -0.81
CA ASP A 90 29.59 -26.76 -1.80
C ASP A 90 28.62 -27.65 -2.60
N GLU A 91 29.16 -28.38 -3.58
CA GLU A 91 28.43 -29.30 -4.44
C GLU A 91 27.67 -30.41 -3.68
N ALA A 92 28.17 -30.81 -2.50
CA ALA A 92 27.52 -31.78 -1.61
C ALA A 92 26.42 -31.14 -0.73
N GLY A 93 26.19 -29.83 -0.85
CA GLY A 93 25.25 -29.07 -0.03
C GLY A 93 25.74 -28.81 1.39
N SER A 94 27.02 -29.01 1.70
CA SER A 94 27.60 -28.60 2.98
C SER A 94 27.80 -27.08 2.97
N PHE A 95 27.28 -26.41 4.00
CA PHE A 95 27.42 -24.96 4.15
C PHE A 95 28.42 -24.61 5.26
N ARG A 96 29.22 -23.57 5.02
CA ARG A 96 30.21 -23.02 5.96
C ARG A 96 30.14 -21.50 5.94
N GLU A 97 30.40 -20.88 7.08
CA GLU A 97 30.55 -19.43 7.15
C GLU A 97 32.01 -19.03 6.94
N VAL A 98 32.23 -18.03 6.08
CA VAL A 98 33.55 -17.53 5.74
C VAL A 98 33.53 -16.01 5.70
N SER A 99 34.56 -15.38 6.27
CA SER A 99 34.81 -13.95 6.08
C SER A 99 35.75 -13.74 4.89
N LEU A 100 35.27 -13.08 3.85
CA LEU A 100 36.00 -12.88 2.59
C LEU A 100 36.29 -11.40 2.37
N THR A 101 37.44 -11.06 1.77
CA THR A 101 37.71 -9.68 1.35
C THR A 101 37.22 -9.45 -0.08
N LYS A 102 36.76 -8.23 -0.37
CA LYS A 102 36.36 -7.82 -1.74
C LYS A 102 37.52 -7.89 -2.74
N ALA A 103 38.76 -7.75 -2.27
CA ALA A 103 39.96 -7.84 -3.10
C ALA A 103 40.26 -9.28 -3.52
N ASP A 104 40.11 -10.23 -2.60
CA ASP A 104 40.35 -11.65 -2.88
C ASP A 104 39.25 -12.25 -3.75
N LEU A 105 37.98 -11.92 -3.50
CA LEU A 105 36.85 -12.28 -4.36
C LEU A 105 37.05 -11.81 -5.82
N SER A 106 37.50 -10.56 -6.03
CA SER A 106 37.77 -10.05 -7.38
C SER A 106 38.93 -10.78 -8.08
N ARG A 107 39.95 -11.19 -7.32
CA ARG A 107 41.11 -11.93 -7.85
C ARG A 107 40.76 -13.39 -8.16
N GLU A 108 40.02 -14.05 -7.29
CA GLU A 108 39.62 -15.45 -7.41
C GLU A 108 38.62 -15.65 -8.56
N LEU A 109 37.57 -14.82 -8.60
CA LEU A 109 36.46 -14.97 -9.54
C LEU A 109 36.73 -14.30 -10.90
N ARG A 110 37.85 -13.56 -11.04
CA ARG A 110 38.18 -12.71 -12.21
C ARG A 110 37.12 -11.66 -12.56
N VAL A 111 36.18 -11.39 -11.65
CA VAL A 111 35.11 -10.39 -11.79
C VAL A 111 35.64 -8.99 -11.52
N GLN A 112 35.19 -8.01 -12.32
CA GLN A 112 35.52 -6.61 -12.12
C GLN A 112 34.95 -6.09 -10.79
N LYS A 113 35.72 -5.30 -10.05
CA LYS A 113 35.28 -4.70 -8.77
C LYS A 113 33.97 -3.90 -8.86
N ARG A 114 33.62 -3.39 -10.05
CA ARG A 114 32.35 -2.70 -10.31
C ARG A 114 31.14 -3.64 -10.21
N ASP A 115 31.28 -4.89 -10.69
CA ASP A 115 30.20 -5.87 -10.77
C ASP A 115 29.97 -6.50 -9.37
N LEU A 116 31.04 -6.66 -8.58
CA LEU A 116 30.94 -7.06 -7.16
C LEU A 116 30.11 -6.09 -6.30
N ARG A 117 29.88 -4.85 -6.76
CA ARG A 117 28.96 -3.93 -6.07
C ARG A 117 27.56 -4.52 -5.95
N ALA A 118 27.06 -5.27 -6.94
CA ALA A 118 25.71 -5.85 -6.94
C ALA A 118 25.42 -6.75 -5.72
N VAL A 119 26.42 -7.49 -5.25
CA VAL A 119 26.32 -8.41 -4.11
C VAL A 119 26.83 -7.79 -2.79
N ASP A 120 27.27 -6.54 -2.82
CA ASP A 120 27.87 -5.86 -1.68
C ASP A 120 26.81 -5.34 -0.69
N VAL A 121 26.69 -6.02 0.44
CA VAL A 121 25.75 -5.72 1.52
C VAL A 121 25.94 -4.31 2.11
N SER A 122 27.12 -3.69 1.95
CA SER A 122 27.39 -2.32 2.41
C SER A 122 26.54 -1.25 1.68
N PHE A 123 25.94 -1.56 0.54
CA PHE A 123 25.14 -0.62 -0.25
C PHE A 123 23.64 -1.00 -0.20
N PRO A 124 22.83 -0.35 0.65
CA PRO A 124 21.38 -0.48 0.57
C PRO A 124 20.83 0.14 -0.73
N ASN A 125 19.62 -0.25 -1.12
CA ASN A 125 18.86 0.28 -2.27
C ASN A 125 19.55 0.11 -3.64
N GLN A 126 20.02 -1.11 -3.92
CA GLN A 126 20.48 -1.50 -5.24
C GLN A 126 19.35 -2.13 -6.04
N LEU A 127 19.22 -1.74 -7.30
CA LEU A 127 18.31 -2.37 -8.26
C LEU A 127 18.57 -3.88 -8.33
N ALA A 128 17.50 -4.64 -8.53
CA ALA A 128 17.62 -6.06 -8.81
C ALA A 128 18.49 -6.30 -10.07
N CYS A 129 19.33 -7.34 -10.05
CA CYS A 129 20.11 -7.72 -11.23
C CYS A 129 20.43 -9.22 -11.25
N PHE A 130 20.45 -9.79 -12.45
CA PHE A 130 20.97 -11.11 -12.73
C PHE A 130 22.05 -10.92 -13.80
N LEU A 131 23.32 -11.06 -13.43
CA LEU A 131 24.46 -10.75 -14.30
C LEU A 131 25.27 -12.03 -14.55
N VAL A 132 25.19 -12.54 -15.77
CA VAL A 132 26.05 -13.64 -16.21
C VAL A 132 27.44 -13.07 -16.53
N ARG A 133 28.49 -13.73 -16.04
CA ARG A 133 29.89 -13.36 -16.23
C ARG A 133 30.72 -14.61 -16.48
N ASP A 134 31.96 -14.44 -16.89
CA ASP A 134 32.82 -15.57 -17.25
C ASP A 134 33.09 -16.47 -16.03
N GLY A 135 32.55 -17.69 -16.05
CA GLY A 135 32.64 -18.67 -14.95
C GLY A 135 31.78 -18.41 -13.71
N VAL A 136 30.98 -17.32 -13.65
CA VAL A 136 30.10 -17.02 -12.49
C VAL A 136 28.81 -16.29 -12.87
N ILE A 137 27.75 -16.51 -12.08
CA ILE A 137 26.51 -15.72 -12.15
C ILE A 137 26.38 -14.89 -10.88
N LEU A 138 26.14 -13.58 -11.01
CA LEU A 138 25.88 -12.67 -9.90
C LEU A 138 24.37 -12.43 -9.80
N ILE A 139 23.79 -12.72 -8.63
CA ILE A 139 22.37 -12.57 -8.37
C ILE A 139 22.19 -11.53 -7.25
N ASN A 140 21.40 -10.50 -7.53
CA ASN A 140 20.88 -9.56 -6.54
C ASN A 140 19.37 -9.47 -6.74
N LEU A 141 18.60 -10.35 -6.12
CA LEU A 141 17.14 -10.40 -6.24
C LEU A 141 16.54 -10.28 -4.84
N GLU A 142 16.07 -9.07 -4.51
CA GLU A 142 15.49 -8.70 -3.21
C GLU A 142 16.36 -9.07 -2.00
N ALA A 143 16.08 -10.20 -1.35
CA ALA A 143 16.76 -10.68 -0.16
C ALA A 143 18.01 -11.54 -0.48
N PHE A 144 18.14 -12.00 -1.73
CA PHE A 144 19.21 -12.87 -2.18
C PHE A 144 20.30 -12.07 -2.91
N LYS A 145 21.42 -11.87 -2.21
CA LYS A 145 22.70 -11.45 -2.81
C LYS A 145 23.61 -12.66 -2.88
N ALA A 146 23.94 -13.12 -4.08
CA ALA A 146 24.64 -14.39 -4.29
C ALA A 146 25.62 -14.35 -5.48
N ILE A 147 26.65 -15.17 -5.39
CA ILE A 147 27.53 -15.54 -6.52
C ILE A 147 27.43 -17.05 -6.70
N VAL A 148 26.95 -17.48 -7.86
CA VAL A 148 26.91 -18.89 -8.26
C VAL A 148 28.16 -19.20 -9.08
N LYS A 149 28.87 -20.27 -8.71
CA LYS A 149 29.93 -20.91 -9.51
C LYS A 149 29.47 -22.30 -9.95
N HIS A 150 30.24 -22.96 -10.80
CA HIS A 150 29.98 -24.33 -11.26
C HIS A 150 30.03 -25.42 -10.16
N ASN A 151 30.55 -25.14 -8.96
CA ASN A 151 30.72 -26.13 -7.87
C ASN A 151 30.44 -25.57 -6.46
N SER A 152 30.08 -24.29 -6.36
CA SER A 152 29.91 -23.60 -5.09
C SER A 152 29.04 -22.36 -5.23
N LEU A 153 28.30 -22.07 -4.16
CA LEU A 153 27.47 -20.88 -4.01
C LEU A 153 28.04 -20.01 -2.88
N ILE A 154 28.17 -18.70 -3.10
CA ILE A 154 28.54 -17.74 -2.08
C ILE A 154 27.35 -16.80 -1.84
N LEU A 155 26.73 -16.90 -0.66
CA LEU A 155 25.63 -16.04 -0.22
C LEU A 155 26.15 -14.89 0.64
N PHE A 156 25.70 -13.68 0.35
CA PHE A 156 25.99 -12.46 1.08
C PHE A 156 24.73 -12.05 1.85
N THR A 157 24.78 -12.14 3.18
CA THR A 157 23.60 -11.93 4.03
C THR A 157 23.77 -10.77 4.99
N THR A 158 22.69 -10.02 5.24
CA THR A 158 22.62 -9.09 6.37
C THR A 158 22.50 -9.87 7.68
N GLU A 159 22.84 -9.24 8.80
CA GLU A 159 22.72 -9.88 10.12
C GLU A 159 21.26 -10.26 10.45
N THR A 160 20.28 -9.55 9.89
CA THR A 160 18.84 -9.83 10.00
C THR A 160 18.39 -11.03 9.17
N ALA A 161 18.82 -11.15 7.90
CA ALA A 161 18.41 -12.24 7.01
C ALA A 161 19.16 -13.56 7.28
N ARG A 162 20.30 -13.49 7.97
CA ARG A 162 21.21 -14.61 8.26
C ARG A 162 20.52 -15.81 8.91
N GLY A 163 19.63 -15.58 9.89
CA GLY A 163 18.90 -16.64 10.57
C GLY A 163 18.02 -17.44 9.60
N THR A 164 17.21 -16.73 8.81
CA THR A 164 16.33 -17.28 7.78
C THR A 164 17.11 -18.07 6.72
N VAL A 165 18.20 -17.51 6.20
CA VAL A 165 19.04 -18.17 5.18
C VAL A 165 19.65 -19.47 5.71
N LEU A 166 20.15 -19.49 6.95
CA LEU A 166 20.77 -20.68 7.54
C LEU A 166 19.75 -21.75 7.96
N GLN A 167 18.54 -21.35 8.39
CA GLN A 167 17.53 -22.28 8.92
C GLN A 167 16.56 -22.80 7.85
N GLN A 168 16.30 -22.03 6.79
CA GLN A 168 15.34 -22.40 5.73
C GLN A 168 16.05 -22.67 4.40
N PHE A 169 16.80 -21.69 3.87
CA PHE A 169 17.38 -21.79 2.53
C PHE A 169 18.50 -22.85 2.43
N CYS A 170 19.46 -22.86 3.37
CA CYS A 170 20.59 -23.80 3.29
C CYS A 170 20.15 -25.28 3.38
N PRO A 171 19.25 -25.69 4.29
CA PRO A 171 18.72 -27.05 4.32
C PRO A 171 17.88 -27.40 3.08
N PHE A 172 17.08 -26.45 2.57
CA PHE A 172 16.31 -26.64 1.33
C PHE A 172 17.22 -26.87 0.12
N LEU A 173 18.26 -26.06 -0.04
CA LEU A 173 19.26 -26.23 -1.09
C LEU A 173 20.02 -27.55 -0.93
N GLN A 174 20.44 -27.91 0.29
CA GLN A 174 21.11 -29.18 0.56
C GLN A 174 20.22 -30.37 0.15
N TYR A 175 18.92 -30.33 0.45
CA TYR A 175 17.96 -31.35 0.04
C TYR A 175 17.80 -31.42 -1.49
N ARG A 176 17.73 -30.27 -2.18
CA ARG A 176 17.67 -30.17 -3.65
C ARG A 176 18.95 -30.65 -4.34
N LEU A 177 20.12 -30.45 -3.73
CA LEU A 177 21.41 -30.92 -4.26
C LEU A 177 21.61 -32.44 -4.04
N THR A 178 21.25 -32.95 -2.87
CA THR A 178 21.47 -34.36 -2.48
C THR A 178 20.42 -35.34 -3.01
N ARG A 179 19.18 -34.89 -3.29
CA ARG A 179 18.24 -35.70 -4.05
C ARG A 179 18.52 -35.61 -5.54
N GLU A 180 18.95 -36.73 -6.12
CA GLU A 180 18.83 -36.97 -7.56
C GLU A 180 17.33 -37.10 -7.93
N VAL A 181 16.65 -35.97 -8.08
CA VAL A 181 15.29 -35.93 -8.65
C VAL A 181 15.41 -36.12 -10.16
N GLY A 182 15.55 -37.39 -10.57
CA GLY A 182 15.23 -37.88 -11.91
C GLY A 182 15.84 -37.15 -13.10
N ALA A 183 17.14 -37.37 -13.36
CA ALA A 183 17.77 -37.43 -14.69
C ALA A 183 17.55 -36.29 -15.74
N HIS A 184 16.89 -35.18 -15.41
CA HIS A 184 16.77 -34.01 -16.28
C HIS A 184 17.61 -32.85 -15.69
N VAL A 185 18.84 -32.73 -16.17
CA VAL A 185 19.29 -31.73 -17.16
C VAL A 185 19.51 -30.36 -16.50
N GLY A 186 20.73 -30.20 -15.97
CA GLY A 186 21.21 -28.97 -15.34
C GLY A 186 22.44 -29.24 -14.48
N GLY A 187 23.51 -28.46 -14.67
CA GLY A 187 24.66 -28.43 -13.76
C GLY A 187 24.30 -27.93 -12.35
N PHE A 188 25.26 -27.97 -11.43
CA PHE A 188 25.09 -27.46 -10.06
C PHE A 188 24.51 -26.03 -10.06
N GLU A 189 24.97 -25.19 -10.99
CA GLU A 189 24.52 -23.81 -11.17
C GLU A 189 23.01 -23.68 -11.42
N PHE A 190 22.41 -24.57 -12.22
CA PHE A 190 20.96 -24.50 -12.50
C PHE A 190 20.13 -24.93 -11.30
N ARG A 191 20.55 -25.97 -10.55
CA ARG A 191 19.89 -26.37 -9.30
C ARG A 191 19.92 -25.26 -8.25
N VAL A 192 21.02 -24.51 -8.20
CA VAL A 192 21.15 -23.33 -7.32
C VAL A 192 20.26 -22.18 -7.78
N VAL A 193 20.26 -21.84 -9.08
CA VAL A 193 19.41 -20.78 -9.63
C VAL A 193 17.93 -21.11 -9.42
N GLU A 194 17.51 -22.34 -9.72
CA GLU A 194 16.15 -22.83 -9.47
C GLU A 194 15.77 -22.73 -7.98
N ALA A 195 16.66 -23.15 -7.07
CA ALA A 195 16.41 -23.06 -5.63
C ALA A 195 16.28 -21.60 -5.14
N VAL A 196 17.09 -20.68 -5.67
CA VAL A 196 16.98 -19.24 -5.36
C VAL A 196 15.68 -18.66 -5.92
N LEU A 197 15.32 -18.96 -7.17
CA LEU A 197 14.12 -18.41 -7.81
C LEU A 197 12.82 -18.97 -7.22
N THR A 198 12.77 -20.25 -6.86
CA THR A 198 11.63 -20.83 -6.11
C THR A 198 11.41 -20.08 -4.80
N VAL A 199 12.43 -19.98 -3.93
CA VAL A 199 12.27 -19.35 -2.61
C VAL A 199 11.98 -17.85 -2.73
N LEU A 200 12.51 -17.19 -3.77
CA LEU A 200 12.15 -15.80 -4.10
C LEU A 200 10.67 -15.67 -4.47
N CYS A 201 10.15 -16.50 -5.39
CA CYS A 201 8.74 -16.44 -5.81
C CYS A 201 7.80 -16.79 -4.65
N ASP A 202 8.10 -17.84 -3.88
CA ASP A 202 7.35 -18.21 -2.67
C ASP A 202 7.28 -17.02 -1.69
N THR A 203 8.41 -16.37 -1.41
CA THR A 203 8.48 -15.19 -0.52
C THR A 203 7.66 -14.02 -1.04
N LEU A 204 7.62 -13.80 -2.36
CA LEU A 204 6.83 -12.75 -2.99
C LEU A 204 5.33 -13.06 -2.93
N TYR A 205 4.91 -14.30 -3.18
CA TYR A 205 3.53 -14.75 -3.06
C TYR A 205 3.02 -14.66 -1.61
N GLU A 206 3.77 -15.14 -0.62
CA GLU A 206 3.39 -15.02 0.80
C GLU A 206 3.20 -13.55 1.20
N ARG A 207 4.15 -12.69 0.83
CA ARG A 207 4.12 -11.26 1.11
C ARG A 207 2.95 -10.54 0.43
N TYR A 208 2.64 -10.92 -0.80
CA TYR A 208 1.45 -10.43 -1.50
C TYR A 208 0.17 -10.88 -0.77
N GLY A 209 0.06 -12.16 -0.42
CA GLY A 209 -1.09 -12.72 0.30
C GLY A 209 -1.39 -12.01 1.62
N GLU A 210 -0.36 -11.72 2.42
CA GLU A 210 -0.55 -10.92 3.63
C GLU A 210 -1.06 -9.49 3.35
N LEU A 211 -0.52 -8.85 2.30
CA LEU A 211 -0.88 -7.48 1.93
C LEU A 211 -2.30 -7.40 1.38
N LYS A 212 -2.70 -8.37 0.55
CA LYS A 212 -4.07 -8.58 0.10
C LYS A 212 -5.03 -8.76 1.28
N ALA A 213 -4.74 -9.67 2.21
CA ALA A 213 -5.59 -9.91 3.37
C ALA A 213 -5.79 -8.64 4.23
N ARG A 214 -4.75 -7.80 4.38
CA ARG A 214 -4.85 -6.51 5.08
C ARG A 214 -5.71 -5.49 4.30
N ILE A 215 -5.56 -5.41 2.98
CA ILE A 215 -6.33 -4.49 2.13
C ILE A 215 -7.80 -4.92 2.05
N ASP A 216 -8.09 -6.20 1.79
CA ASP A 216 -9.46 -6.72 1.72
C ASP A 216 -10.23 -6.45 3.03
N HIS A 217 -9.57 -6.59 4.19
CA HIS A 217 -10.15 -6.23 5.49
C HIS A 217 -10.46 -4.73 5.62
N LEU A 218 -9.60 -3.85 5.12
CA LEU A 218 -9.83 -2.40 5.13
C LEU A 218 -10.96 -1.98 4.18
N LEU A 219 -11.04 -2.58 2.99
CA LEU A 219 -12.12 -2.35 2.02
C LEU A 219 -13.48 -2.79 2.59
N PHE A 220 -13.53 -3.97 3.22
CA PHE A 220 -14.73 -4.45 3.93
C PHE A 220 -15.11 -3.54 5.12
N GLY A 221 -14.12 -3.02 5.85
CA GLY A 221 -14.33 -2.03 6.91
C GLY A 221 -14.93 -0.72 6.39
N LEU A 222 -14.46 -0.22 5.24
CA LEU A 222 -15.02 0.96 4.58
C LEU A 222 -16.46 0.74 4.12
N GLU A 223 -16.78 -0.42 3.54
CA GLU A 223 -18.15 -0.76 3.14
C GLU A 223 -19.10 -0.76 4.35
N GLN A 224 -18.67 -1.30 5.49
CA GLN A 224 -19.45 -1.25 6.73
C GLN A 224 -19.58 0.18 7.27
N ALA A 225 -18.49 0.96 7.35
CA ALA A 225 -18.52 2.35 7.82
C ALA A 225 -19.39 3.26 6.94
N THR A 226 -19.52 2.94 5.65
CA THR A 226 -20.41 3.64 4.70
C THR A 226 -21.89 3.40 5.00
N ASN A 227 -22.23 2.21 5.51
CA ASN A 227 -23.58 1.83 5.94
C ASN A 227 -23.90 2.25 7.38
N GLY A 228 -22.87 2.37 8.23
CA GLY A 228 -22.93 2.95 9.56
C GLY A 228 -22.88 4.48 9.55
N GLN A 229 -22.73 5.06 10.74
CA GLN A 229 -22.41 6.48 10.92
C GLN A 229 -21.12 6.61 11.74
N ASP A 230 -20.15 5.78 11.38
CA ASP A 230 -18.86 5.62 12.05
C ASP A 230 -17.76 6.41 11.34
N ASP A 231 -16.66 6.72 12.05
CA ASP A 231 -15.53 7.45 11.49
C ASP A 231 -14.78 6.58 10.45
N TYR A 232 -14.96 6.94 9.17
CA TYR A 232 -14.31 6.32 8.01
C TYR A 232 -12.89 6.85 7.72
N LEU A 233 -12.53 8.00 8.30
CA LEU A 233 -11.23 8.66 8.07
C LEU A 233 -10.01 7.78 8.43
N PRO A 234 -10.00 7.00 9.54
CA PRO A 234 -8.90 6.08 9.85
C PRO A 234 -8.72 5.03 8.76
N PHE A 235 -9.82 4.42 8.29
CA PHE A 235 -9.78 3.39 7.26
C PHE A 235 -9.22 3.91 5.92
N LEU A 236 -9.57 5.13 5.52
CA LEU A 236 -8.99 5.75 4.31
C LEU A 236 -7.49 6.06 4.48
N ALA A 237 -7.07 6.53 5.67
CA ALA A 237 -5.66 6.78 5.95
C ALA A 237 -4.82 5.49 5.91
N ASP A 238 -5.34 4.43 6.53
CA ASP A 238 -4.72 3.10 6.52
C ASP A 238 -4.72 2.47 5.12
N LEU A 239 -5.80 2.63 4.35
CA LEU A 239 -5.86 2.16 2.95
C LEU A 239 -4.81 2.86 2.09
N SER A 240 -4.66 4.19 2.21
CA SER A 240 -3.63 4.95 1.50
C SER A 240 -2.20 4.50 1.88
N HIS A 241 -1.96 4.13 3.14
CA HIS A 241 -0.69 3.57 3.59
C HIS A 241 -0.42 2.18 2.97
N HIS A 242 -1.43 1.30 2.95
CA HIS A 242 -1.31 -0.02 2.33
C HIS A 242 -1.18 0.07 0.80
N ASN A 243 -1.87 1.01 0.13
CA ASN A 243 -1.72 1.29 -1.29
C ASN A 243 -0.28 1.75 -1.63
N LYS A 244 0.32 2.65 -0.83
CA LYS A 244 1.76 3.00 -0.97
C LYS A 244 2.70 1.81 -0.79
N THR A 245 2.35 0.90 0.12
CA THR A 245 3.10 -0.35 0.36
C THR A 245 2.97 -1.31 -0.84
N LEU A 246 1.77 -1.44 -1.42
CA LEU A 246 1.48 -2.24 -2.60
C LEU A 246 2.21 -1.72 -3.85
N ASN A 247 2.17 -0.41 -4.09
CA ASN A 247 2.96 0.24 -5.15
C ASN A 247 4.48 0.01 -4.98
N SER A 248 4.97 0.00 -3.73
CA SER A 248 6.38 -0.25 -3.44
C SER A 248 6.76 -1.73 -3.63
N PHE A 249 5.83 -2.65 -3.34
CA PHE A 249 5.97 -4.07 -3.65
C PHE A 249 5.98 -4.31 -5.17
N GLN A 250 5.00 -3.78 -5.90
CA GLN A 250 4.90 -3.87 -7.36
C GLN A 250 6.19 -3.45 -8.07
N LYS A 251 6.77 -2.31 -7.70
CA LYS A 251 8.05 -1.83 -8.24
C LYS A 251 9.19 -2.83 -8.05
N ARG A 252 9.27 -3.47 -6.88
CA ARG A 252 10.30 -4.46 -6.56
C ARG A 252 10.11 -5.76 -7.35
N VAL A 253 8.87 -6.20 -7.56
CA VAL A 253 8.56 -7.34 -8.45
C VAL A 253 8.91 -7.00 -9.91
N HIS A 254 8.58 -5.79 -10.39
CA HIS A 254 9.01 -5.32 -11.72
C HIS A 254 10.54 -5.27 -11.88
N GLU A 255 11.29 -4.82 -10.87
CA GLU A 255 12.76 -4.85 -10.89
C GLU A 255 13.30 -6.29 -11.00
N VAL A 256 12.78 -7.22 -10.19
CA VAL A 256 13.16 -8.64 -10.26
C VAL A 256 12.84 -9.25 -11.62
N ARG A 257 11.61 -9.05 -12.13
CA ARG A 257 11.20 -9.54 -13.46
C ARG A 257 12.06 -8.93 -14.57
N GLY A 258 12.33 -7.63 -14.52
CA GLY A 258 13.19 -6.94 -15.49
C GLY A 258 14.61 -7.48 -15.51
N ALA A 259 15.17 -7.81 -14.34
CA ALA A 259 16.49 -8.43 -14.22
C ALA A 259 16.55 -9.84 -14.85
N LEU A 260 15.46 -10.61 -14.81
CA LEU A 260 15.38 -11.92 -15.48
C LEU A 260 15.13 -11.79 -16.98
N HIS A 261 14.24 -10.89 -17.41
CA HIS A 261 14.00 -10.60 -18.82
C HIS A 261 15.27 -10.14 -19.55
N GLN A 262 16.11 -9.33 -18.91
CA GLN A 262 17.38 -8.88 -19.50
C GLN A 262 18.30 -10.05 -19.88
N VAL A 263 18.21 -11.19 -19.19
CA VAL A 263 18.97 -12.40 -19.53
C VAL A 263 18.31 -13.14 -20.68
N LEU A 264 16.98 -13.25 -20.68
CA LEU A 264 16.20 -13.85 -21.78
C LEU A 264 16.37 -13.09 -23.11
N GLU A 265 16.69 -11.80 -23.08
CA GLU A 265 16.99 -10.99 -24.28
C GLU A 265 18.36 -11.30 -24.93
N SER A 266 19.19 -12.18 -24.34
CA SER A 266 20.57 -12.42 -24.76
C SER A 266 20.97 -13.90 -24.76
N ASP A 267 20.91 -14.53 -25.95
CA ASP A 267 21.42 -15.87 -26.25
C ASP A 267 22.87 -16.09 -25.74
N GLU A 268 23.70 -15.03 -25.75
CA GLU A 268 25.08 -15.05 -25.25
C GLU A 268 25.14 -15.20 -23.73
N ASP A 269 24.28 -14.51 -22.99
CA ASP A 269 24.22 -14.62 -21.52
C ASP A 269 23.56 -15.94 -21.12
N LEU A 270 22.48 -16.38 -21.80
CA LEU A 270 21.85 -17.69 -21.57
C LEU A 270 22.83 -18.84 -21.82
N ALA A 271 23.59 -18.83 -22.92
CA ALA A 271 24.62 -19.84 -23.18
C ALA A 271 25.80 -19.76 -22.20
N ALA A 272 26.10 -18.58 -21.66
CA ALA A 272 27.10 -18.40 -20.62
C ALA A 272 26.64 -18.83 -19.21
N MET A 273 25.34 -19.12 -18.99
CA MET A 273 24.86 -19.71 -17.72
C MET A 273 25.36 -21.14 -17.50
N TYR A 274 25.86 -21.84 -18.52
CA TYR A 274 26.34 -23.22 -18.43
C TYR A 274 27.75 -23.35 -17.80
N LEU A 275 27.87 -22.91 -16.54
CA LEU A 275 29.14 -22.84 -15.81
C LEU A 275 29.85 -24.20 -15.70
N SER A 276 29.11 -25.30 -15.49
CA SER A 276 29.69 -26.66 -15.41
C SER A 276 30.31 -27.10 -16.73
N VAL A 277 29.67 -26.78 -17.86
CA VAL A 277 30.20 -27.10 -19.20
C VAL A 277 31.42 -26.25 -19.51
N GLN A 278 31.41 -24.96 -19.14
CA GLN A 278 32.55 -24.07 -19.33
C GLN A 278 33.76 -24.53 -18.49
N ALA A 279 33.54 -24.94 -17.24
CA ALA A 279 34.60 -25.46 -16.37
C ALA A 279 35.20 -26.78 -16.89
N ALA A 280 34.39 -27.68 -17.44
CA ALA A 280 34.84 -28.97 -17.94
C ALA A 280 35.54 -28.90 -19.32
N THR A 281 35.07 -28.03 -20.23
CA THR A 281 35.56 -27.96 -21.61
C THR A 281 36.53 -26.80 -21.87
N GLY A 282 36.61 -25.82 -20.96
CA GLY A 282 37.36 -24.58 -21.14
C GLY A 282 36.75 -23.59 -22.14
N HIS A 283 35.61 -23.92 -22.75
CA HIS A 283 34.96 -23.13 -23.80
C HIS A 283 33.51 -22.86 -23.42
N ARG A 284 32.95 -21.73 -23.88
CA ARG A 284 31.51 -21.45 -23.71
C ARG A 284 30.69 -22.40 -24.58
N ARG A 285 29.48 -22.75 -24.11
CA ARG A 285 28.48 -23.45 -24.93
C ARG A 285 28.12 -22.57 -26.13
N ARG A 286 27.72 -23.18 -27.24
CA ARG A 286 27.26 -22.41 -28.41
C ARG A 286 25.98 -21.66 -28.07
N THR A 287 25.80 -20.49 -28.68
CA THR A 287 24.63 -19.62 -28.46
C THR A 287 23.33 -20.18 -29.01
N ASP A 288 23.33 -21.29 -29.75
CA ASP A 288 22.12 -21.98 -30.21
C ASP A 288 21.69 -23.15 -29.28
N GLN A 289 22.24 -23.23 -28.07
CA GLN A 289 22.03 -24.37 -27.16
C GLN A 289 21.73 -23.92 -25.71
N HIS A 290 20.72 -23.08 -25.55
CA HIS A 290 20.31 -22.53 -24.24
C HIS A 290 18.87 -22.84 -23.82
N GLU A 291 18.15 -23.68 -24.57
CA GLU A 291 16.74 -24.03 -24.36
C GLU A 291 16.40 -24.37 -22.89
N GLU A 292 17.26 -25.10 -22.17
CA GLU A 292 17.00 -25.49 -20.77
C GLU A 292 17.12 -24.29 -19.80
N ALA A 293 18.03 -23.36 -20.08
CA ALA A 293 18.22 -22.12 -19.30
C ALA A 293 17.08 -21.13 -19.55
N GLU A 294 16.67 -21.01 -20.81
CA GLU A 294 15.56 -20.19 -21.28
C GLU A 294 14.24 -20.62 -20.63
N ILE A 295 13.84 -21.89 -20.82
CA ILE A 295 12.61 -22.47 -20.22
C ILE A 295 12.58 -22.30 -18.69
N LEU A 296 13.73 -22.48 -18.01
CA LEU A 296 13.82 -22.29 -16.57
C LEU A 296 13.50 -20.84 -16.18
N ILE A 297 14.12 -19.86 -16.83
CA ILE A 297 13.94 -18.45 -16.49
C ILE A 297 12.56 -17.95 -16.93
N GLU A 298 12.06 -18.35 -18.11
CA GLU A 298 10.70 -18.05 -18.58
C GLU A 298 9.63 -18.49 -17.57
N ASN A 299 9.74 -19.70 -17.02
CA ASN A 299 8.79 -20.23 -16.04
C ASN A 299 8.72 -19.38 -14.75
N TYR A 300 9.83 -18.76 -14.33
CA TYR A 300 9.82 -17.83 -13.19
C TYR A 300 9.39 -16.41 -13.58
N VAL A 301 9.68 -15.96 -14.80
CA VAL A 301 9.15 -14.70 -15.33
C VAL A 301 7.62 -14.74 -15.40
N ALA A 302 7.04 -15.85 -15.87
CA ALA A 302 5.58 -16.05 -15.90
C ALA A 302 4.96 -15.94 -14.50
N GLN A 303 5.52 -16.60 -13.48
CA GLN A 303 5.06 -16.48 -12.08
C GLN A 303 5.16 -15.04 -11.54
N LEU A 304 6.19 -14.29 -11.93
CA LEU A 304 6.31 -12.87 -11.54
C LEU A 304 5.26 -11.99 -12.25
N ASP A 305 4.90 -12.29 -13.49
CA ASP A 305 3.83 -11.61 -14.22
C ASP A 305 2.44 -11.96 -13.67
N ASP A 306 2.22 -13.19 -13.17
CA ASP A 306 1.00 -13.56 -12.44
C ASP A 306 0.87 -12.69 -11.15
N ILE A 307 1.93 -12.60 -10.34
CA ILE A 307 1.96 -11.73 -9.14
C ILE A 307 1.67 -10.26 -9.51
N LEU A 308 2.26 -9.76 -10.60
CA LEU A 308 2.03 -8.38 -11.05
C LEU A 308 0.59 -8.15 -11.53
N SER A 309 -0.03 -9.16 -12.13
CA SER A 309 -1.43 -9.12 -12.58
C SER A 309 -2.39 -9.09 -11.38
N GLU A 310 -2.16 -9.96 -10.39
CA GLU A 310 -2.92 -9.96 -9.12
C GLU A 310 -2.78 -8.63 -8.35
N VAL A 311 -1.56 -8.06 -8.31
CA VAL A 311 -1.31 -6.73 -7.72
C VAL A 311 -2.08 -5.62 -8.45
N ALA A 312 -2.16 -5.66 -9.78
CA ALA A 312 -2.90 -4.68 -10.57
C ALA A 312 -4.43 -4.79 -10.36
N GLU A 313 -4.96 -6.00 -10.21
CA GLU A 313 -6.37 -6.22 -9.85
C GLU A 313 -6.69 -5.65 -8.46
N LEU A 314 -5.80 -5.86 -7.49
CA LEU A 314 -5.95 -5.30 -6.14
C LEU A 314 -5.86 -3.77 -6.12
N GLN A 315 -4.97 -3.16 -6.93
CA GLN A 315 -4.92 -1.71 -7.12
C GLN A 315 -6.22 -1.16 -7.71
N SER A 316 -6.73 -1.76 -8.77
CA SER A 316 -8.02 -1.40 -9.37
C SER A 316 -9.18 -1.50 -8.36
N SER A 317 -9.16 -2.53 -7.51
CA SER A 317 -10.16 -2.73 -6.45
C SER A 317 -10.12 -1.63 -5.38
N ILE A 318 -8.91 -1.14 -5.03
CA ILE A 318 -8.73 0.02 -4.14
C ILE A 318 -9.28 1.28 -4.80
N ASP A 319 -8.87 1.58 -6.04
CA ASP A 319 -9.24 2.81 -6.74
C ASP A 319 -10.77 2.92 -6.94
N VAL A 320 -11.43 1.82 -7.34
CA VAL A 320 -12.90 1.74 -7.45
C VAL A 320 -13.59 1.96 -6.10
N SER A 321 -13.02 1.44 -5.01
CA SER A 321 -13.57 1.59 -3.66
C SER A 321 -13.40 3.01 -3.12
N GLU A 322 -12.25 3.65 -3.37
CA GLU A 322 -12.01 5.06 -3.04
C GLU A 322 -12.95 6.00 -3.83
N GLU A 323 -13.19 5.72 -5.12
CA GLU A 323 -14.15 6.46 -5.93
C GLU A 323 -15.60 6.28 -5.43
N TYR A 324 -16.04 5.04 -5.19
CA TYR A 324 -17.36 4.75 -4.62
C TYR A 324 -17.58 5.47 -3.28
N PHE A 325 -16.57 5.45 -2.41
CA PHE A 325 -16.64 6.12 -1.13
C PHE A 325 -16.77 7.63 -1.28
N ARG A 326 -15.98 8.24 -2.16
CA ARG A 326 -16.05 9.67 -2.49
C ARG A 326 -17.43 10.08 -3.03
N LEU A 327 -18.00 9.31 -3.96
CA LEU A 327 -19.35 9.54 -4.49
C LEU A 327 -20.41 9.48 -3.38
N THR A 328 -20.23 8.59 -2.39
CA THR A 328 -21.15 8.48 -1.25
C THR A 328 -21.04 9.67 -0.32
N LEU A 329 -19.84 10.20 -0.05
CA LEU A 329 -19.66 11.44 0.71
C LEU A 329 -20.29 12.65 0.03
N ASP A 330 -20.12 12.80 -1.29
CA ASP A 330 -20.75 13.90 -2.04
C ASP A 330 -22.29 13.77 -2.00
N SER A 331 -22.85 12.55 -2.02
CA SER A 331 -24.26 12.29 -1.79
C SER A 331 -24.73 12.69 -0.38
N GLN A 332 -23.97 12.36 0.67
CA GLN A 332 -24.26 12.78 2.05
C GLN A 332 -24.21 14.31 2.20
N ARG A 333 -23.17 14.97 1.64
CA ARG A 333 -23.04 16.43 1.61
C ARG A 333 -24.22 17.10 0.91
N ASN A 334 -24.68 16.54 -0.21
CA ASN A 334 -25.84 17.03 -0.94
C ASN A 334 -27.14 16.89 -0.13
N LYS A 335 -27.31 15.78 0.62
CA LYS A 335 -28.44 15.62 1.57
C LYS A 335 -28.41 16.69 2.67
N ILE A 336 -27.25 16.94 3.28
CA ILE A 336 -27.07 17.98 4.31
C ILE A 336 -27.38 19.38 3.74
N MET A 337 -26.86 19.71 2.55
CA MET A 337 -27.10 20.99 1.88
C MET A 337 -28.60 21.21 1.61
N LYS A 338 -29.30 20.20 1.09
CA LYS A 338 -30.75 20.23 0.87
C LYS A 338 -31.52 20.41 2.17
N MET A 339 -31.11 19.75 3.25
CA MET A 339 -31.77 19.89 4.56
C MET A 339 -31.56 21.29 5.15
N ASN A 340 -30.35 21.85 5.03
CA ASN A 340 -30.04 23.22 5.45
C ASN A 340 -30.83 24.28 4.65
N LEU A 341 -31.01 24.06 3.34
CA LEU A 341 -31.85 24.92 2.50
C LEU A 341 -33.31 24.91 2.97
N LEU A 342 -33.87 23.74 3.29
CA LEU A 342 -35.24 23.63 3.83
C LEU A 342 -35.39 24.31 5.19
N LEU A 343 -34.41 24.17 6.10
CA LEU A 343 -34.40 24.87 7.38
C LEU A 343 -34.31 26.40 7.20
N THR A 344 -33.41 26.87 6.34
CA THR A 344 -33.23 28.29 6.01
C THR A 344 -34.51 28.90 5.45
N LEU A 345 -35.21 28.17 4.56
CA LEU A 345 -36.49 28.57 4.01
C LEU A 345 -37.59 28.63 5.10
N GLY A 346 -37.62 27.66 6.01
CA GLY A 346 -38.50 27.70 7.19
C GLY A 346 -38.26 28.94 8.03
N THR A 347 -37.01 29.19 8.43
CA THR A 347 -36.60 30.36 9.22
C THR A 347 -36.94 31.68 8.53
N PHE A 348 -36.72 31.79 7.21
CA PHE A 348 -37.09 32.98 6.44
C PHE A 348 -38.61 33.25 6.47
N SER A 349 -39.42 32.21 6.28
CA SER A 349 -40.88 32.30 6.32
C SER A 349 -41.36 32.75 7.70
N THR A 350 -40.79 32.17 8.77
CA THR A 350 -41.04 32.58 10.17
C THR A 350 -40.55 34.00 10.48
N ALA A 351 -39.45 34.46 9.88
CA ALA A 351 -38.95 35.82 10.07
C ALA A 351 -39.89 36.87 9.44
N CYS A 352 -40.40 36.63 8.24
CA CYS A 352 -41.40 37.50 7.61
C CYS A 352 -42.68 37.60 8.47
N ALA A 353 -43.15 36.47 9.00
CA ALA A 353 -44.24 36.42 9.98
C ALA A 353 -43.90 37.22 11.26
N GLY A 354 -42.70 37.03 11.81
CA GLY A 354 -42.23 37.70 13.03
C GLY A 354 -42.17 39.23 12.94
N VAL A 355 -41.88 39.80 11.76
CA VAL A 355 -41.94 41.27 11.54
C VAL A 355 -43.36 41.78 11.74
N VAL A 356 -44.37 41.12 11.18
CA VAL A 356 -45.78 41.51 11.32
C VAL A 356 -46.23 41.36 12.77
N THR A 357 -45.91 40.24 13.42
CA THR A 357 -46.17 40.02 14.86
C THR A 357 -45.50 41.08 15.71
N GLY A 358 -44.27 41.48 15.37
CA GLY A 358 -43.52 42.53 16.07
C GLY A 358 -44.22 43.88 16.02
N VAL A 359 -44.67 44.32 14.83
CA VAL A 359 -45.40 45.58 14.66
C VAL A 359 -46.70 45.61 15.48
N PHE A 360 -47.48 44.53 15.47
CA PHE A 360 -48.70 44.42 16.29
C PHE A 360 -48.41 44.23 17.79
N GLY A 361 -47.21 43.78 18.16
CA GLY A 361 -46.74 43.67 19.55
C GLY A 361 -46.15 44.97 20.12
N MET A 362 -45.97 46.02 19.31
CA MET A 362 -45.54 47.33 19.79
C MET A 362 -46.69 48.07 20.48
N ASN A 363 -46.40 48.78 21.56
CA ASN A 363 -47.35 49.62 22.30
C ASN A 363 -47.63 50.95 21.56
N LEU A 364 -48.20 50.82 20.36
CA LEU A 364 -48.69 51.90 19.51
C LEU A 364 -50.21 51.77 19.39
N GLN A 365 -50.95 52.88 19.44
CA GLN A 365 -52.41 52.85 19.33
C GLN A 365 -52.84 52.27 17.97
N ASN A 366 -53.39 51.06 18.01
CA ASN A 366 -53.97 50.39 16.87
C ASN A 366 -55.49 50.48 16.98
N PHE A 367 -56.14 51.15 16.02
CA PHE A 367 -57.62 51.32 15.97
C PHE A 367 -58.42 50.01 15.74
N LEU A 368 -57.81 48.85 15.99
CA LEU A 368 -58.36 47.49 15.89
C LEU A 368 -58.49 46.80 17.26
N GLU A 369 -57.98 47.40 18.34
CA GLU A 369 -57.93 46.82 19.70
C GLU A 369 -59.31 46.47 20.30
N THR A 370 -60.37 47.18 19.90
CA THR A 370 -61.75 46.97 20.41
C THR A 370 -62.54 45.90 19.65
N SER A 371 -61.92 45.20 18.68
CA SER A 371 -62.56 44.19 17.85
C SER A 371 -62.30 42.77 18.34
N GLU A 372 -63.37 42.06 18.71
CA GLU A 372 -63.33 40.65 19.13
C GLU A 372 -62.76 39.71 18.04
N SER A 373 -62.91 40.05 16.76
CA SER A 373 -62.43 39.24 15.64
C SER A 373 -61.02 39.60 15.15
N ALA A 374 -60.46 40.77 15.49
CA ALA A 374 -59.18 41.24 14.95
C ALA A 374 -58.00 40.31 15.31
N PHE A 375 -57.98 39.75 16.53
CA PHE A 375 -56.96 38.80 16.95
C PHE A 375 -56.99 37.49 16.14
N LEU A 376 -58.18 36.97 15.84
CA LEU A 376 -58.35 35.76 15.03
C LEU A 376 -57.96 36.00 13.56
N VAL A 377 -58.34 37.15 13.00
CA VAL A 377 -58.03 37.52 11.62
C VAL A 377 -56.54 37.76 11.42
N THR A 378 -55.86 38.46 12.33
CA THR A 378 -54.42 38.68 12.24
C THR A 378 -53.64 37.37 12.42
N THR A 379 -53.89 36.59 13.48
CA THR A 379 -53.22 35.30 13.73
C THR A 379 -53.46 34.28 12.59
N GLY A 380 -54.70 34.19 12.10
CA GLY A 380 -55.05 33.33 10.96
C GLY A 380 -54.39 33.79 9.65
N GLY A 381 -54.44 35.07 9.33
CA GLY A 381 -53.80 35.63 8.13
C GLY A 381 -52.27 35.44 8.14
N LEU A 382 -51.64 35.56 9.32
CA LEU A 382 -50.20 35.47 9.50
C LEU A 382 -49.70 34.02 9.39
N THR A 383 -50.44 33.05 9.93
CA THR A 383 -50.16 31.60 9.72
C THR A 383 -50.37 31.17 8.27
N ILE A 384 -51.43 31.65 7.60
CA ILE A 384 -51.66 31.41 6.16
C ILE A 384 -50.54 32.03 5.31
N SER A 385 -50.11 33.27 5.62
CA SER A 385 -49.03 33.97 4.92
C SER A 385 -47.69 33.23 5.04
N MET A 386 -47.38 32.71 6.24
CA MET A 386 -46.18 31.90 6.48
C MET A 386 -46.20 30.59 5.68
N ALA A 387 -47.33 29.89 5.64
CA ALA A 387 -47.49 28.66 4.84
C ALA A 387 -47.40 28.95 3.33
N ALA A 388 -48.01 30.04 2.86
CA ALA A 388 -47.99 30.43 1.46
C ALA A 388 -46.59 30.87 0.98
N SER A 389 -45.84 31.61 1.79
CA SER A 389 -44.47 32.01 1.46
C SER A 389 -43.53 30.79 1.39
N PHE A 390 -43.59 29.88 2.37
CA PHE A 390 -42.84 28.63 2.34
C PHE A 390 -43.18 27.79 1.09
N ALA A 391 -44.46 27.57 0.80
CA ALA A 391 -44.90 26.77 -0.34
C ALA A 391 -44.50 27.37 -1.69
N SER A 392 -44.59 28.70 -1.83
CA SER A 392 -44.20 29.43 -3.04
C SER A 392 -42.70 29.24 -3.34
N ILE A 393 -41.85 29.51 -2.35
CA ILE A 393 -40.40 29.43 -2.52
C ILE A 393 -39.93 27.97 -2.66
N TYR A 394 -40.52 27.03 -1.92
CA TYR A 394 -40.26 25.59 -2.07
C TYR A 394 -40.57 25.13 -3.52
N THR A 395 -41.70 25.55 -4.07
CA THR A 395 -42.10 25.22 -5.45
C THR A 395 -41.12 25.82 -6.45
N TYR A 396 -40.67 27.06 -6.25
CA TYR A 396 -39.65 27.69 -7.09
C TYR A 396 -38.31 26.91 -7.11
N PHE A 397 -37.79 26.51 -5.94
CA PHE A 397 -36.55 25.73 -5.89
C PHE A 397 -36.69 24.32 -6.49
N ARG A 398 -37.84 23.67 -6.26
CA ARG A 398 -38.16 22.36 -6.86
C ARG A 398 -38.22 22.43 -8.39
N LEU A 399 -38.84 23.47 -8.95
CA LEU A 399 -38.90 23.69 -10.41
C LEU A 399 -37.51 23.88 -11.03
N LYS A 400 -36.57 24.50 -10.31
CA LYS A 400 -35.17 24.63 -10.74
C LYS A 400 -34.29 23.39 -10.52
N LYS A 401 -34.84 22.26 -10.05
CA LYS A 401 -34.11 21.02 -9.74
C LYS A 401 -32.94 21.19 -8.76
N MET A 402 -32.99 22.22 -7.90
CA MET A 402 -32.01 22.39 -6.81
C MET A 402 -32.38 21.59 -5.54
N LEU A 403 -33.50 20.86 -5.60
CA LEU A 403 -34.22 20.31 -4.45
C LEU A 403 -34.85 18.96 -4.83
#